data_AF-R9MKX2-F1
#
_entry.id   AF-R9MKX2-F1
#
_cell.length_a   1.000
_cell.length_b   1.000
_cell.length_c   1.000
_cell.angle_alpha   90.00
_cell.angle_beta   90.00
_cell.angle_gamma   90.00
#
_symmetry.space_group_name_H-M   'P 1'
#
loop_
_entity.id
_entity.type
_entity.pdbx_description
1 polymer ?
#
loop_
_entity_poly.entity_id
_entity_poly.type
_entity_poly.pdbx_seq_one_letter_code
_entity_poly.pdbx_strand_id
1 'polypeptide(L)' 'MKSNHTANPTGDVRKTKFTVLKDQQCSLNMQVRLAMQLHDTQTQADLEKELKEVTEQIAHIVYAGGVL' A
#
# COMPACT_ATOMS: atom_id res chain seq x y z
N MET A 1 4.93 33.85 -20.30
CA MET A 1 5.61 32.77 -21.05
C MET A 1 6.24 31.81 -20.05
N LYS A 2 6.03 30.50 -20.28
CA LYS A 2 6.63 29.30 -19.63
C LYS A 2 6.46 29.16 -18.10
N SER A 3 5.35 28.53 -17.72
CA SER A 3 5.32 27.73 -16.49
C SER A 3 5.90 26.36 -16.82
N ASN A 4 7.14 26.10 -16.39
CA ASN A 4 7.77 24.79 -16.49
C ASN A 4 7.25 23.90 -15.34
N HIS A 5 6.00 23.44 -15.44
CA HIS A 5 5.55 22.30 -14.66
C HIS A 5 5.86 21.02 -15.42
N THR A 6 7.12 20.62 -15.43
CA THR A 6 7.48 19.21 -15.58
C THR A 6 7.30 18.56 -14.20
N ALA A 7 6.06 18.48 -13.73
CA ALA A 7 5.71 17.50 -12.70
C ALA A 7 6.00 16.15 -13.33
N ASN A 8 7.04 15.46 -12.85
CA ASN A 8 7.42 14.16 -13.38
C ASN A 8 6.19 13.24 -13.30
N PRO A 9 5.60 12.81 -14.43
CA PRO A 9 4.39 11.98 -14.42
C PRO A 9 4.61 10.67 -13.64
N THR A 10 5.86 10.21 -13.60
CA THR A 10 6.32 9.06 -12.79
C THR A 10 6.30 9.32 -11.28
N GLY A 11 6.48 10.57 -10.83
CA GLY A 11 6.38 10.96 -9.43
C GLY A 11 4.93 10.97 -8.95
N ASP A 12 4.03 11.54 -9.74
CA ASP A 12 2.60 11.60 -9.40
C ASP A 12 1.95 10.21 -9.48
N VAL A 13 2.27 9.40 -10.48
CA VAL A 13 1.82 7.99 -10.55
C VAL A 13 2.29 7.17 -9.35
N ARG A 14 3.54 7.36 -8.89
CA ARG A 14 4.06 6.68 -7.69
C ARG A 14 3.32 7.13 -6.43
N LYS A 15 3.03 8.43 -6.27
CA LYS A 15 2.25 8.96 -5.15
C LYS A 15 0.84 8.39 -5.14
N THR A 16 0.15 8.39 -6.28
CA THR A 16 -1.20 7.81 -6.39
C THR A 16 -1.20 6.33 -6.09
N LYS A 17 -0.25 5.55 -6.63
CA LYS A 17 -0.11 4.12 -6.34
C LYS A 17 0.18 3.86 -4.86
N PHE A 18 1.04 4.66 -4.24
CA PHE A 18 1.36 4.55 -2.82
C PHE A 18 0.13 4.79 -1.94
N THR A 19 -0.65 5.85 -2.21
CA THR A 19 -1.88 6.15 -1.45
C THR A 19 -2.87 4.99 -1.55
N VAL A 20 -3.12 4.47 -2.76
CA VAL A 20 -4.02 3.33 -2.97
C VAL A 20 -3.57 2.10 -2.18
N LEU A 21 -2.28 1.78 -2.23
CA LEU A 21 -1.74 0.64 -1.48
C LEU A 21 -1.84 0.84 0.03
N LYS A 22 -1.68 2.08 0.53
CA LYS A 22 -1.86 2.41 1.95
C LYS A 22 -3.30 2.25 2.41
N ASP A 23 -4.27 2.66 1.60
CA ASP A 23 -5.69 2.45 1.89
C ASP A 23 -6.05 0.96 1.88
N GLN A 24 -5.51 0.19 0.93
CA GLN A 24 -5.65 -1.27 0.91
C GLN A 24 -5.02 -1.93 2.15
N GLN A 25 -3.81 -1.53 2.53
CA GLN A 25 -3.14 -2.01 3.75
C GLN A 25 -3.98 -1.73 5.01
N CYS A 26 -4.62 -0.56 5.08
CA CYS A 26 -5.51 -0.19 6.18
C CYS A 26 -6.75 -1.08 6.22
N SER A 27 -7.42 -1.25 5.07
CA SER A 27 -8.61 -2.10 4.96
C SER A 27 -8.31 -3.56 5.32
N LEU A 28 -7.22 -4.13 4.81
CA LEU A 28 -6.79 -5.49 5.15
C LEU A 28 -6.52 -5.65 6.65
N ASN A 29 -5.85 -4.69 7.30
CA ASN A 29 -5.65 -4.71 8.75
C ASN A 29 -6.98 -4.70 9.53
N MET A 30 -7.98 -3.94 9.09
CA MET A 30 -9.30 -3.95 9.73
C MET A 30 -9.97 -5.32 9.56
N GLN A 31 -9.88 -5.92 8.38
CA GLN A 31 -10.44 -7.24 8.10
C GLN A 31 -9.74 -8.35 8.91
N VAL A 32 -8.41 -8.30 9.04
CA VAL A 32 -7.66 -9.23 9.91
C VAL A 32 -8.16 -9.13 11.36
N ARG A 33 -8.30 -7.92 11.89
CA ARG A 33 -8.83 -7.71 13.25
C ARG A 33 -10.24 -8.29 13.42
N LEU A 34 -11.09 -8.15 12.41
CA LEU A 34 -12.43 -8.73 12.43
C LEU A 34 -12.39 -10.26 12.39
N ALA A 35 -11.57 -10.85 11.51
CA ALA A 35 -11.39 -12.30 11.43
C ALA A 35 -10.88 -12.88 12.76
N MET A 36 -9.94 -12.21 13.42
CA MET A 36 -9.47 -12.56 14.76
C MET A 36 -10.60 -12.52 15.80
N GLN A 37 -11.45 -11.50 15.77
CA GLN A 37 -12.60 -11.38 16.69
C GLN A 37 -13.65 -12.47 16.47
N LEU A 38 -13.79 -12.94 15.22
CA LEU A 38 -14.70 -14.03 14.85
C LEU A 38 -14.07 -15.41 15.02
N HIS A 39 -12.80 -15.49 15.43
CA HIS A 39 -12.01 -16.73 15.49
C HIS A 39 -11.94 -17.48 14.14
N ASP A 40 -12.06 -16.74 13.03
CA ASP A 40 -11.92 -17.28 11.68
C ASP A 40 -10.44 -17.31 11.28
N THR A 41 -9.78 -18.39 11.69
CA THR A 41 -8.33 -18.56 11.51
C THR A 41 -7.91 -18.72 10.05
N GLN A 42 -8.78 -19.28 9.20
CA GLN A 42 -8.51 -19.43 7.78
C GLN A 42 -8.54 -18.07 7.09
N THR A 43 -9.62 -17.31 7.26
CA THR A 43 -9.74 -15.96 6.71
C THR A 43 -8.64 -15.04 7.24
N GLN A 44 -8.29 -15.16 8.53
CA GLN A 44 -7.15 -14.42 9.09
C GLN A 44 -5.85 -14.72 8.33
N ALA A 45 -5.49 -15.99 8.13
CA ALA A 45 -4.24 -16.38 7.49
C ALA A 45 -4.17 -15.91 6.02
N ASP A 46 -5.28 -15.99 5.31
CA ASP A 46 -5.37 -15.54 3.91
C ASP A 46 -5.20 -14.01 3.81
N LEU A 47 -5.87 -13.26 4.70
CA LEU A 47 -5.74 -11.80 4.77
C LEU A 47 -4.34 -11.35 5.20
N GLU A 48 -3.69 -12.07 6.13
CA GLU A 48 -2.32 -11.78 6.56
C GLU A 48 -1.31 -11.98 5.42
N LYS A 49 -1.51 -13.00 4.58
CA LYS A 49 -0.70 -13.21 3.38
C LYS A 49 -0.84 -12.04 2.39
N GLU A 50 -2.07 -11.63 2.09
CA GLU A 50 -2.30 -10.48 1.20
C GLU A 50 -1.74 -9.18 1.79
N LEU A 51 -1.90 -8.97 3.09
CA LEU A 51 -1.36 -7.81 3.80
C LEU A 51 0.18 -7.74 3.67
N LYS A 52 0.86 -8.89 3.74
CA LYS A 52 2.30 -8.97 3.53
C LYS A 52 2.69 -8.54 2.12
N GLU A 53 2.01 -9.04 1.09
CA GLU A 53 2.27 -8.68 -0.31
C GLU A 53 2.08 -7.18 -0.58
N VAL A 54 0.99 -6.58 -0.05
CA VAL A 54 0.75 -5.13 -0.17
C VAL A 54 1.83 -4.34 0.57
N THR A 55 2.25 -4.80 1.74
CA THR A 55 3.30 -4.15 2.53
C THR A 55 4.65 -4.18 1.81
N GLU A 56 5.00 -5.29 1.15
CA GLU A 56 6.18 -5.42 0.32
C GLU A 56 6.12 -4.47 -0.89
N GLN A 57 4.98 -4.36 -1.57
CA GLN A 57 4.79 -3.41 -2.67
C GLN A 57 4.99 -1.95 -2.23
N ILE A 58 4.46 -1.59 -1.06
CA ILE A 58 4.67 -0.26 -0.46
C ILE A 58 6.16 -0.05 -0.18
N ALA A 59 6.82 -1.03 0.44
CA ALA A 59 8.24 -0.97 0.72
C ALA A 59 9.05 -0.75 -0.56
N HIS A 60 8.76 -1.49 -1.63
CA HIS A 60 9.42 -1.29 -2.93
C HIS A 60 9.22 0.12 -3.48
N ILE A 61 8.05 0.74 -3.32
CA ILE A 61 7.83 2.13 -3.76
C ILE A 61 8.64 3.12 -2.91
N VAL A 62 8.69 2.91 -1.59
CA VAL A 62 9.46 3.76 -0.67
C VAL A 62 10.96 3.64 -0.94
N TYR A 63 11.48 2.42 -1.06
CA TYR A 63 12.90 2.18 -1.30
C TYR A 63 13.33 2.53 -2.74
N ALA A 64 12.48 2.34 -3.75
CA ALA A 64 12.74 2.80 -5.12
C ALA A 64 12.53 4.32 -5.31
N GLY A 65 12.02 5.01 -4.29
CA GLY A 65 11.81 6.47 -4.26
C GLY A 65 12.99 7.28 -3.72
N GLY A 66 14.12 6.62 -3.40
CA GLY A 66 15.36 7.15 -2.82
C GLY A 66 15.50 8.67 -2.68
N VAL A 67 15.47 9.14 -1.43
CA VAL A 67 16.33 10.23 -0.96
C VAL A 67 17.06 9.67 0.27
N LEU A 68 18.35 9.35 0.08
CA LEU A 68 19.35 9.41 1.14
C LEU A 68 19.73 10.88 1.36
#